data_AF-A0A2T2S9U3-F1
#
_entry.id   AF-A0A2T2S9U3-F1
#
_cell.length_a   1.000
_cell.length_b   1.000
_cell.length_c   1.000
_cell.angle_alpha   90.00
_cell.angle_beta   90.00
_cell.angle_gamma   90.00
#
_symmetry.space_group_name_H-M   'P 1'
#
loop_
_entity.id
_entity.type
_entity.pdbx_description
1 polymer ?
#
loop_
_entity_poly.entity_id
_entity_poly.type
_entity_poly.pdbx_seq_one_letter_code
_entity_poly.pdbx_strand_id
1 'polypeptide(L)'
;MRSTFKVALLSIGVLFGIWSARPAPAQVFQTAYDFQTIQPHPYVHALGNATVAARGYPGAIGVNPATIGTEGAVRIGSNVNLSDAPLYSSPGISTPFTDYWITAPSATVKMGRWAAGVQIKHFSRGSIEVRDPFGGTLRTIDIFEQSIKLAGAYDVTSSVTVGGGVNLIRSRGRYQYEEGVKTQLTVDLGVHYQTKAEPGFVTLRPSLGLSITDFGGNVSVQRQPGDLAAPTTIRSGGTLQITSQSRQF
;
A
#
# COMPACT_ATOMS: atom_id res chain seq x y z
N MET A 1 -15.95 2.38 -42.67
CA MET A 1 -15.84 1.29 -41.68
C MET A 1 -14.51 1.24 -40.90
N ARG A 2 -13.40 1.85 -41.35
CA ARG A 2 -12.11 1.83 -40.62
C ARG A 2 -12.01 2.76 -39.40
N SER A 3 -12.89 3.76 -39.28
CA SER A 3 -12.87 4.76 -38.19
C SER A 3 -13.46 4.20 -36.88
N THR A 4 -14.59 3.50 -36.96
CA THR A 4 -15.29 2.91 -35.81
C THR A 4 -14.47 1.86 -35.08
N PHE A 5 -13.62 1.10 -35.81
CA PHE A 5 -12.75 0.08 -35.22
C PHE A 5 -11.61 0.68 -34.38
N LYS A 6 -11.06 1.83 -34.80
CA LYS A 6 -10.02 2.54 -34.04
C LYS A 6 -10.58 3.17 -32.77
N VAL A 7 -11.80 3.72 -32.83
CA VAL A 7 -12.48 4.28 -31.66
C VAL A 7 -12.80 3.17 -30.66
N ALA A 8 -13.30 2.02 -31.11
CA ALA A 8 -13.56 0.87 -30.22
C ALA A 8 -12.28 0.35 -29.55
N LEU A 9 -11.17 0.24 -30.28
CA LEU A 9 -9.87 -0.16 -29.71
C LEU A 9 -9.29 0.89 -28.74
N LEU A 10 -9.50 2.19 -29.01
CA LEU A 10 -9.13 3.27 -28.08
C LEU A 10 -9.99 3.22 -26.81
N SER A 11 -11.29 3.00 -26.93
CA SER A 11 -12.20 2.85 -25.79
C SER A 11 -11.84 1.63 -24.94
N ILE A 12 -11.50 0.51 -25.57
CA ILE A 12 -11.02 -0.70 -24.91
C ILE A 12 -9.66 -0.43 -24.25
N GLY A 13 -8.71 0.22 -24.92
CA GLY A 13 -7.39 0.55 -24.36
C GLY A 13 -7.46 1.51 -23.16
N VAL A 14 -8.43 2.43 -23.13
CA VAL A 14 -8.72 3.32 -22.00
C VAL A 14 -9.43 2.56 -20.88
N LEU A 15 -10.39 1.67 -21.19
CA LEU A 15 -11.10 0.85 -20.21
C LEU A 15 -10.21 -0.21 -19.53
N PHE A 16 -9.21 -0.74 -20.24
CA PHE A 16 -8.24 -1.72 -19.70
C PHE A 16 -6.98 -1.07 -19.11
N GLY A 17 -6.94 0.27 -18.97
CA GLY A 17 -5.84 0.98 -18.30
C GLY A 17 -4.49 0.97 -19.02
N ILE A 18 -4.40 0.36 -20.21
CA ILE A 18 -3.18 0.19 -21.00
C ILE A 18 -2.64 1.56 -21.47
N TRP A 19 -3.51 2.57 -21.55
CA TRP A 19 -3.20 3.93 -22.00
C TRP A 19 -3.40 5.01 -20.92
N SER A 20 -3.34 4.66 -19.65
CA SER A 20 -3.25 5.67 -18.58
C SER A 20 -1.81 6.18 -18.46
N ALA A 21 -1.45 7.13 -19.33
CA ALA A 21 -0.23 7.89 -19.20
C ALA A 21 -0.35 8.80 -17.96
N ARG A 22 0.29 8.35 -16.87
CA ARG A 22 0.44 8.99 -15.54
C ARG A 22 -0.72 8.72 -14.58
N PRO A 23 -0.44 8.29 -13.32
CA PRO A 23 -1.44 8.39 -12.27
C PRO A 23 -1.87 9.86 -12.18
N ALA A 24 -3.15 10.14 -12.37
CA ALA A 24 -3.69 11.49 -12.27
C ALA A 24 -3.32 12.07 -10.88
N PRO A 25 -2.48 13.12 -10.80
CA PRO A 25 -2.01 13.64 -9.53
C PRO A 25 -3.03 14.57 -8.87
N ALA A 26 -4.31 14.18 -8.83
CA ALA A 26 -5.38 15.07 -8.35
C ALA A 26 -5.54 15.09 -6.82
N GLN A 27 -4.91 14.17 -6.09
CA GLN A 27 -4.97 14.09 -4.62
C GLN A 27 -3.58 13.94 -3.97
N VAL A 28 -2.51 14.05 -4.76
CA VAL A 28 -1.16 13.96 -4.20
C VAL A 28 -0.97 15.18 -3.31
N PHE A 29 -0.69 14.96 -2.01
CA PHE A 29 -0.24 15.94 -1.00
C PHE A 29 -1.28 16.73 -0.16
N GLN A 30 -2.58 16.40 -0.17
CA GLN A 30 -3.54 17.03 0.76
C GLN A 30 -3.97 16.13 1.92
N THR A 31 -3.22 15.07 2.21
CA THR A 31 -3.51 14.15 3.31
C THR A 31 -2.41 14.18 4.36
N ALA A 32 -2.80 13.96 5.62
CA ALA A 32 -1.86 13.67 6.69
C ALA A 32 -1.15 12.34 6.40
N TYR A 33 0.12 12.20 6.80
CA TYR A 33 0.81 10.91 6.78
C TYR A 33 0.97 10.25 5.40
N ASP A 34 1.45 11.00 4.40
CA ASP A 34 1.66 10.51 3.02
C ASP A 34 2.49 9.21 2.90
N PHE A 35 3.31 8.86 3.90
CA PHE A 35 4.09 7.63 3.91
C PHE A 35 3.23 6.36 3.86
N GLN A 36 1.93 6.46 4.19
CA GLN A 36 0.99 5.36 4.01
C GLN A 36 0.81 4.97 2.54
N THR A 37 0.88 5.95 1.64
CA THR A 37 0.73 5.73 0.20
C THR A 37 1.91 4.94 -0.39
N ILE A 38 3.06 4.94 0.29
CA ILE A 38 4.25 4.20 -0.10
C ILE A 38 4.09 2.73 0.29
N GLN A 39 4.29 1.85 -0.70
CA GLN A 39 4.32 0.40 -0.50
C GLN A 39 5.72 -0.11 -0.82
N PRO A 40 6.59 -0.28 0.20
CA PRO A 40 8.00 -0.62 -0.04
C PRO A 40 8.21 -2.10 -0.43
N HIS A 41 7.15 -2.90 -0.55
CA HIS A 41 7.25 -4.31 -0.88
C HIS A 41 7.60 -4.49 -2.38
N PRO A 42 8.72 -5.17 -2.73
CA PRO A 42 9.19 -5.29 -4.11
C PRO A 42 8.16 -5.85 -5.09
N TYR A 43 7.36 -6.85 -4.67
CA TYR A 43 6.28 -7.39 -5.49
C TYR A 43 5.24 -6.34 -5.88
N VAL A 44 4.86 -5.45 -4.95
CA VAL A 44 3.89 -4.38 -5.20
C VAL A 44 4.49 -3.34 -6.13
N HIS A 45 5.75 -2.98 -5.87
CA HIS A 45 6.49 -2.01 -6.64
C HIS A 45 6.74 -2.46 -8.09
N ALA A 46 7.21 -3.69 -8.29
CA ALA A 46 7.49 -4.26 -9.60
C ALA A 46 6.23 -4.34 -10.49
N LEU A 47 5.05 -4.40 -9.88
CA LEU A 47 3.76 -4.39 -10.57
C LEU A 47 3.14 -2.98 -10.63
N GLY A 48 3.93 -1.92 -10.41
CA GLY A 48 3.47 -0.53 -10.52
C GLY A 48 2.33 -0.18 -9.56
N ASN A 49 2.33 -0.78 -8.36
CA ASN A 49 1.25 -0.70 -7.37
C ASN A 49 -0.10 -1.31 -7.81
N ALA A 50 -0.16 -2.03 -8.94
CA ALA A 50 -1.38 -2.66 -9.47
C ALA A 50 -1.63 -4.06 -8.86
N THR A 51 -1.64 -4.16 -7.52
CA THR A 51 -1.69 -5.46 -6.81
C THR A 51 -2.94 -5.68 -5.96
N VAL A 52 -3.95 -4.79 -6.07
CA VAL A 52 -5.19 -4.86 -5.28
C VAL A 52 -5.96 -6.18 -5.42
N ALA A 53 -5.82 -6.87 -6.55
CA ALA A 53 -6.44 -8.17 -6.83
C ALA A 53 -5.45 -9.35 -6.77
N ALA A 54 -4.16 -9.08 -6.55
CA ALA A 54 -3.13 -10.10 -6.40
C ALA A 54 -3.20 -10.68 -4.98
N ARG A 55 -3.00 -11.99 -4.85
CA ARG A 55 -3.08 -12.72 -3.57
C ARG A 55 -1.77 -13.40 -3.25
N GLY A 56 -1.53 -13.58 -1.96
CA GLY A 56 -0.48 -14.48 -1.49
C GLY A 56 0.91 -13.90 -1.66
N TYR A 57 1.10 -12.67 -1.19
CA TYR A 57 2.43 -12.10 -0.94
C TYR A 57 2.38 -11.29 0.37
N PRO A 58 3.49 -11.19 1.14
CA PRO A 58 3.50 -10.55 2.46
C PRO A 58 3.04 -9.08 2.46
N GLY A 59 3.26 -8.36 1.37
CA GLY A 59 2.88 -6.95 1.21
C GLY A 59 1.38 -6.68 1.01
N ALA A 60 0.55 -7.72 0.83
CA ALA A 60 -0.88 -7.59 0.53
C ALA A 60 -1.64 -6.78 1.59
N ILE A 61 -1.22 -6.89 2.85
CA ILE A 61 -1.84 -6.19 3.99
C ILE A 61 -1.86 -4.66 3.83
N GLY A 62 -0.87 -4.09 3.14
CA GLY A 62 -0.80 -2.66 2.87
C GLY A 62 -1.65 -2.19 1.71
N VAL A 63 -2.18 -3.12 0.90
CA VAL A 63 -2.88 -2.82 -0.37
C VAL A 63 -4.35 -3.23 -0.29
N ASN A 64 -4.64 -4.49 0.05
CA ASN A 64 -5.98 -5.02 0.22
C ASN A 64 -6.00 -6.08 1.33
N PRO A 65 -6.65 -5.83 2.49
CA PRO A 65 -6.67 -6.81 3.58
C PRO A 65 -7.34 -8.13 3.18
N ALA A 66 -8.22 -8.18 2.17
CA ALA A 66 -8.87 -9.41 1.71
C ALA A 66 -7.96 -10.37 0.92
N THR A 67 -6.75 -9.94 0.54
CA THR A 67 -5.81 -10.76 -0.23
C THR A 67 -4.65 -11.31 0.60
N ILE A 68 -4.69 -11.11 1.92
CA ILE A 68 -3.68 -11.64 2.85
C ILE A 68 -3.77 -13.16 3.00
N GLY A 69 -2.64 -13.76 3.39
CA GLY A 69 -2.54 -15.17 3.72
C GLY A 69 -2.50 -16.08 2.49
N THR A 70 -1.98 -17.28 2.69
CA THR A 70 -2.03 -18.34 1.67
C THR A 70 -2.13 -19.67 2.39
N GLU A 71 -2.99 -20.53 1.87
CA GLU A 71 -3.32 -21.80 2.52
C GLU A 71 -2.05 -22.61 2.77
N GLY A 72 -1.91 -23.12 4.00
CA GLY A 72 -0.79 -23.95 4.40
C GLY A 72 0.56 -23.22 4.50
N ALA A 73 0.60 -21.88 4.45
CA ALA A 73 1.84 -21.12 4.51
C ALA A 73 1.77 -19.97 5.53
N VAL A 74 2.73 -19.95 6.45
CA VAL A 74 3.13 -18.74 7.18
C VAL A 74 4.12 -18.00 6.31
N ARG A 75 3.86 -16.72 6.04
CA ARG A 75 4.74 -15.87 5.26
C ARG A 75 5.22 -14.70 6.09
N ILE A 76 6.53 -14.59 6.20
CA ILE A 76 7.23 -13.50 6.84
C ILE A 76 8.06 -12.82 5.76
N GLY A 77 8.00 -11.50 5.69
CA GLY A 77 8.82 -10.71 4.79
C GLY A 77 9.32 -9.47 5.51
N SER A 78 10.52 -9.02 5.16
CA SER A 78 11.03 -7.72 5.55
C SER A 78 11.60 -7.05 4.33
N ASN A 79 11.36 -5.75 4.21
CA ASN A 79 11.85 -4.95 3.09
C ASN A 79 12.44 -3.67 3.68
N VAL A 80 13.57 -3.23 3.16
CA VAL A 80 14.21 -1.96 3.52
C VAL A 80 14.57 -1.26 2.21
N ASN A 81 14.12 -0.03 2.05
CA ASN A 81 14.53 0.86 0.97
C ASN A 81 15.40 1.95 1.56
N LEU A 82 16.64 2.04 1.06
CA LEU A 82 17.65 3.00 1.48
C LEU A 82 17.63 4.25 0.57
N SER A 83 18.12 5.37 1.09
CA SER A 83 18.12 6.72 0.49
C SER A 83 18.73 6.83 -0.92
N ASP A 84 19.69 5.95 -1.26
CA ASP A 84 20.40 6.00 -2.55
C ASP A 84 19.56 5.50 -3.75
N ALA A 85 18.36 4.99 -3.47
CA ALA A 85 17.42 4.54 -4.46
C ALA A 85 16.24 5.53 -4.48
N PRO A 86 15.76 6.01 -5.65
CA PRO A 86 14.59 6.89 -5.68
C PRO A 86 13.48 6.22 -4.87
N LEU A 87 12.78 6.95 -3.99
CA LEU A 87 11.59 6.44 -3.29
C LEU A 87 10.61 5.94 -4.34
N TYR A 88 10.72 4.65 -4.62
CA TYR A 88 10.25 4.09 -5.85
C TYR A 88 8.72 4.14 -5.82
N SER A 89 8.13 4.83 -6.81
CA SER A 89 6.69 5.08 -7.00
C SER A 89 5.98 6.10 -6.09
N SER A 90 6.68 6.90 -5.26
CA SER A 90 6.05 8.05 -4.60
C SER A 90 6.23 9.31 -5.45
N PRO A 91 5.20 9.85 -6.11
CA PRO A 91 5.30 11.19 -6.66
C PRO A 91 5.63 12.15 -5.51
N GLY A 92 6.73 12.91 -5.66
CA GLY A 92 7.05 14.16 -4.97
C GLY A 92 7.18 14.17 -3.44
N ILE A 93 7.82 13.17 -2.83
CA ILE A 93 8.38 13.36 -1.49
C ILE A 93 9.61 14.28 -1.62
N SER A 94 9.38 15.60 -1.51
CA SER A 94 10.45 16.60 -1.40
C SER A 94 10.93 16.67 0.05
N THR A 95 11.84 15.78 0.43
CA THR A 95 12.49 15.88 1.74
C THR A 95 13.76 16.73 1.64
N PRO A 96 13.98 17.69 2.56
CA PRO A 96 15.26 18.41 2.65
C PRO A 96 16.39 17.55 3.27
N PHE A 97 16.13 16.27 3.54
CA PHE A 97 17.04 15.35 4.23
C PHE A 97 17.59 14.30 3.26
N THR A 98 18.89 14.01 3.38
CA THR A 98 19.63 13.06 2.53
C THR A 98 19.55 11.62 3.02
N ASP A 99 19.16 11.38 4.29
CA ASP A 99 19.32 10.08 4.97
C ASP A 99 17.97 9.45 5.35
N TYR A 100 17.01 9.48 4.42
CA TYR A 100 15.71 8.84 4.64
C TYR A 100 15.76 7.35 4.30
N TRP A 101 14.97 6.54 5.01
CA TRP A 101 14.82 5.12 4.69
C TRP A 101 13.44 4.64 5.13
N ILE A 102 12.90 3.67 4.41
CA ILE A 102 11.60 3.07 4.73
C ILE A 102 11.71 1.55 4.83
N THR A 103 11.09 0.98 5.85
CA THR A 103 10.93 -0.47 6.00
C THR A 103 9.47 -0.84 6.23
N ALA A 104 9.10 -2.06 5.82
CA ALA A 104 7.80 -2.63 6.18
C ALA A 104 7.87 -4.16 6.36
N PRO A 105 8.45 -4.66 7.45
CA PRO A 105 8.27 -6.05 7.85
C PRO A 105 6.80 -6.40 8.01
N SER A 106 6.42 -7.58 7.53
CA SER A 106 5.09 -8.13 7.69
C SER A 106 5.12 -9.64 7.86
N ALA A 107 4.09 -10.14 8.55
CA ALA A 107 3.83 -11.56 8.69
C ALA A 107 2.35 -11.82 8.41
N THR A 108 2.05 -12.91 7.71
CA THR A 108 0.69 -13.34 7.42
C THR A 108 0.56 -14.86 7.57
N VAL A 109 -0.59 -15.31 8.03
CA VAL A 109 -0.95 -16.72 8.17
C VAL A 109 -2.38 -16.92 7.69
N LYS A 110 -2.66 -18.08 7.08
CA LYS A 110 -4.01 -18.51 6.75
C LYS A 110 -4.24 -19.92 7.27
N MET A 111 -5.38 -20.11 7.94
CA MET A 111 -5.84 -21.40 8.45
C MET A 111 -7.32 -21.58 8.08
N GLY A 112 -7.59 -22.45 7.11
CA GLY A 112 -8.93 -22.67 6.60
C GLY A 112 -9.51 -21.37 6.03
N ARG A 113 -10.69 -20.98 6.52
CA ARG A 113 -11.39 -19.78 6.01
C ARG A 113 -10.84 -18.46 6.55
N TRP A 114 -9.96 -18.49 7.55
CA TRP A 114 -9.45 -17.30 8.22
C TRP A 114 -8.00 -17.03 7.86
N ALA A 115 -7.68 -15.76 7.64
CA ALA A 115 -6.31 -15.27 7.56
C ALA A 115 -6.10 -14.09 8.51
N ALA A 116 -4.89 -13.96 9.01
CA ALA A 116 -4.47 -12.87 9.88
C ALA A 116 -3.10 -12.37 9.44
N GLY A 117 -2.80 -11.10 9.72
CA GLY A 117 -1.51 -10.53 9.44
C GLY A 117 -1.19 -9.29 10.26
N VAL A 118 0.11 -9.03 10.36
CA VAL A 118 0.67 -7.84 10.99
C VAL A 118 1.70 -7.21 10.06
N GLN A 119 1.78 -5.88 10.04
CA GLN A 119 2.83 -5.13 9.37
C GLN A 119 3.28 -3.96 10.24
N ILE A 120 4.59 -3.72 10.29
CA ILE A 120 5.17 -2.53 10.92
C ILE A 120 5.87 -1.76 9.82
N LYS A 121 5.29 -0.64 9.39
CA LYS A 121 5.89 0.29 8.42
C LYS A 121 6.60 1.38 9.18
N HIS A 122 7.88 1.64 8.93
CA HIS A 122 8.62 2.74 9.54
C HIS A 122 9.33 3.53 8.45
N PHE A 123 9.14 4.84 8.47
CA PHE A 123 9.76 5.79 7.56
C PHE A 123 10.57 6.79 8.39
N SER A 124 11.89 6.67 8.33
CA SER A 124 12.80 7.67 8.84
C SER A 124 12.93 8.79 7.82
N ARG A 125 12.77 10.04 8.27
CA ARG A 125 12.99 11.23 7.46
C ARG A 125 14.32 11.92 7.81
N GLY A 126 15.20 11.24 8.55
CA GLY A 126 16.44 11.80 9.07
C GLY A 126 16.26 12.50 10.41
N SER A 127 17.22 13.36 10.76
CA SER A 127 17.25 14.08 12.03
C SER A 127 17.50 15.57 11.81
N ILE A 128 17.10 16.38 12.79
CA ILE A 128 17.37 17.81 12.82
C ILE A 128 18.20 18.13 14.05
N GLU A 129 19.30 18.83 13.84
CA GLU A 129 20.10 19.42 14.91
C GLU A 129 19.52 20.78 15.30
N VAL A 130 19.15 20.91 16.57
CA VAL A 130 18.89 22.20 17.20
C VAL A 130 20.21 22.72 17.72
N ARG A 131 20.66 23.85 17.17
CA ARG A 131 21.94 24.47 17.52
C ARG A 131 21.74 25.69 18.41
N ASP A 132 22.74 26.00 19.23
CA ASP A 132 22.83 27.25 19.96
C ASP A 132 23.23 28.41 19.03
N PRO A 133 23.17 29.67 19.50
CA PRO A 133 23.59 30.83 18.70
C PRO A 133 25.07 30.83 18.30
N PHE A 134 25.91 29.99 18.91
CA PHE A 134 27.34 29.86 18.66
C PHE A 134 27.66 28.68 17.71
N GLY A 135 26.64 27.97 17.23
CA GLY A 135 26.77 26.83 16.32
C GLY A 135 26.99 25.48 17.01
N GLY A 136 26.99 25.41 18.34
CA GLY A 136 27.05 24.17 19.11
C GLY A 136 25.73 23.41 19.07
N THR A 137 25.77 22.08 18.89
CA THR A 137 24.55 21.26 18.88
C THR A 137 23.98 21.14 20.30
N LEU A 138 22.80 21.70 20.53
CA LEU A 138 22.06 21.58 21.79
C LEU A 138 21.36 20.23 21.89
N ARG A 139 20.71 19.78 20.81
CA ARG A 139 20.02 18.48 20.74
C ARG A 139 19.78 18.06 19.29
N THR A 140 19.61 16.76 19.10
CA THR A 140 19.21 16.16 17.81
C THR A 140 17.82 15.54 17.94
N ILE A 141 16.93 15.86 17.00
CA ILE A 141 15.55 15.37 16.98
C ILE A 141 15.36 14.46 15.77
N ASP A 142 15.08 13.18 16.01
CA ASP A 142 14.74 12.23 14.96
C ASP A 142 13.33 12.45 14.43
N ILE A 143 13.21 12.54 13.11
CA ILE A 143 11.94 12.69 12.41
C ILE A 143 11.55 11.34 11.84
N PHE A 144 10.41 10.84 12.28
CA PHE A 144 9.92 9.56 11.78
C PHE A 144 8.40 9.52 11.68
N GLU A 145 7.95 8.61 10.84
CA GLU A 145 6.58 8.16 10.78
C GLU A 145 6.55 6.64 10.85
N GLN A 146 5.62 6.08 11.61
CA GLN A 146 5.48 4.65 11.82
C GLN A 146 4.02 4.26 11.74
N SER A 147 3.73 3.06 11.23
CA SER A 147 2.41 2.47 11.24
C SER A 147 2.48 1.02 11.65
N ILE A 148 1.62 0.64 12.58
CA ILE A 148 1.44 -0.74 13.02
C ILE A 148 0.06 -1.16 12.55
N LYS A 149 0.02 -2.10 11.60
CA LYS A 149 -1.19 -2.57 10.93
C LYS A 149 -1.48 -4.01 11.38
N LEU A 150 -2.72 -4.25 11.79
CA LEU A 150 -3.26 -5.56 12.07
C LEU A 150 -4.43 -5.80 11.12
N ALA A 151 -4.46 -6.94 10.45
CA ALA A 151 -5.52 -7.28 9.51
C ALA A 151 -6.01 -8.71 9.68
N GLY A 152 -7.29 -8.91 9.39
CA GLY A 152 -7.94 -10.22 9.28
C GLY A 152 -8.70 -10.32 7.97
N ALA A 153 -8.79 -11.54 7.43
CA ALA A 153 -9.60 -11.84 6.26
C ALA A 153 -10.38 -13.14 6.45
N TYR A 154 -11.53 -13.21 5.81
CA TYR A 154 -12.45 -14.33 5.86
C TYR A 154 -12.96 -14.69 4.47
N ASP A 155 -12.80 -15.95 4.09
CA ASP A 155 -13.38 -16.50 2.87
C ASP A 155 -14.88 -16.70 3.08
N VAL A 156 -15.71 -15.78 2.59
CA VAL A 156 -17.18 -15.84 2.67
C VAL A 156 -17.72 -16.97 1.79
N THR A 157 -17.11 -17.17 0.62
CA THR A 157 -17.39 -18.29 -0.28
C THR A 157 -16.08 -18.87 -0.82
N SER A 158 -16.14 -19.89 -1.67
CA SER A 158 -14.97 -20.39 -2.41
C SER A 158 -14.34 -19.35 -3.34
N SER A 159 -15.06 -18.27 -3.65
CA SER A 159 -14.66 -17.26 -4.63
C SER A 159 -14.60 -15.85 -4.06
N VAL A 160 -15.18 -15.59 -2.89
CA VAL A 160 -15.26 -14.25 -2.29
C VAL A 160 -14.58 -14.27 -0.93
N THR A 161 -13.68 -13.30 -0.73
CA THR A 161 -13.03 -13.05 0.54
C THR A 161 -13.23 -11.59 0.93
N VAL A 162 -13.53 -11.36 2.21
CA VAL A 162 -13.60 -10.03 2.79
C VAL A 162 -12.46 -9.87 3.77
N GLY A 163 -11.95 -8.66 3.94
CA GLY A 163 -10.89 -8.36 4.87
C GLY A 163 -11.08 -7.01 5.53
N GLY A 164 -10.58 -6.90 6.76
CA GLY A 164 -10.57 -5.67 7.52
C GLY A 164 -9.27 -5.53 8.30
N GLY A 165 -8.94 -4.30 8.67
CA GLY A 165 -7.74 -4.04 9.47
C GLY A 165 -7.82 -2.74 10.25
N VAL A 166 -6.92 -2.61 11.21
CA VAL A 166 -6.72 -1.40 12.02
C VAL A 166 -5.26 -1.00 11.96
N ASN A 167 -5.00 0.29 11.82
CA ASN A 167 -3.65 0.84 11.73
C ASN A 167 -3.47 1.91 12.81
N LEU A 168 -2.41 1.78 13.60
CA LEU A 168 -1.94 2.81 14.51
C LEU A 168 -0.78 3.56 13.87
N ILE A 169 -1.04 4.78 13.42
CA ILE A 169 -0.05 5.69 12.87
C ILE A 169 0.58 6.50 14.01
N ARG A 170 1.91 6.61 14.01
CA ARG A 170 2.72 7.39 14.95
C ARG A 170 3.62 8.32 14.15
N SER A 171 3.74 9.58 14.56
CA SER A 171 4.60 10.53 13.87
C SER A 171 5.25 11.52 14.83
N ARG A 172 6.53 11.84 14.58
CA ARG A 172 7.30 12.87 15.28
C ARG A 172 7.97 13.78 14.27
N GLY A 173 8.00 15.08 14.56
CA GLY A 173 8.88 16.04 13.87
C GLY A 173 8.47 16.46 12.46
N ARG A 174 7.42 15.87 11.87
CA ARG A 174 7.00 16.21 10.49
C ARG A 174 6.31 17.58 10.37
N TYR A 175 5.61 18.00 11.42
CA TYR A 175 4.67 19.12 11.32
C TYR A 175 4.85 20.19 12.39
N GLN A 176 5.48 19.83 13.51
CA GLN A 176 5.93 20.74 14.56
C GLN A 176 7.23 20.18 15.14
N TYR A 177 8.18 21.05 15.47
CA TYR A 177 9.40 20.73 16.21
C TYR A 177 9.10 20.48 17.70
N GLU A 178 7.99 19.78 17.98
CA GLU A 178 7.60 19.37 19.32
C GLU A 178 8.07 17.92 19.54
N GLU A 179 8.54 17.61 20.75
CA GLU A 179 9.11 16.30 21.09
C GLU A 179 8.06 15.16 21.13
N GLY A 180 6.78 15.53 21.18
CA GLY A 180 5.64 14.62 21.29
C GLY A 180 5.43 13.76 20.05
N VAL A 181 5.06 12.49 20.27
CA VAL A 181 4.62 11.58 19.21
C VAL A 181 3.12 11.74 19.04
N LYS A 182 2.67 12.17 17.86
CA LYS A 182 1.24 12.19 17.49
C LYS A 182 0.79 10.80 17.06
N THR A 183 -0.39 10.37 17.50
CA THR A 183 -0.98 9.07 17.18
C THR A 183 -2.31 9.23 16.46
N GLN A 184 -2.58 8.39 15.46
CA GLN A 184 -3.85 8.34 14.75
C GLN A 184 -4.25 6.89 14.50
N LEU A 185 -5.53 6.58 14.71
CA LEU A 185 -6.11 5.29 14.32
C LEU A 185 -6.80 5.43 12.96
N THR A 186 -6.57 4.45 12.09
CA THR A 186 -7.30 4.29 10.83
C THR A 186 -7.75 2.84 10.65
N VAL A 187 -8.70 2.62 9.75
CA VAL A 187 -9.26 1.32 9.44
C VAL A 187 -9.13 1.00 7.96
N ASP A 188 -9.01 -0.28 7.66
CA ASP A 188 -8.95 -0.82 6.31
C ASP A 188 -10.12 -1.75 6.07
N LEU A 189 -10.64 -1.74 4.85
CA LEU A 189 -11.66 -2.68 4.36
C LEU A 189 -11.30 -3.14 2.96
N GLY A 190 -11.58 -4.40 2.67
CA GLY A 190 -11.26 -5.01 1.39
C GLY A 190 -12.21 -6.13 1.01
N VAL A 191 -12.39 -6.29 -0.29
CA VAL A 191 -13.11 -7.41 -0.90
C VAL A 191 -12.25 -7.94 -2.04
N HIS A 192 -12.23 -9.27 -2.17
CA HIS A 192 -11.53 -9.97 -3.23
C HIS A 192 -12.47 -11.02 -3.81
N TYR A 193 -12.52 -11.07 -5.14
CA TYR A 193 -13.20 -12.10 -5.90
C TYR A 193 -12.18 -12.86 -6.75
N GLN A 194 -12.22 -14.18 -6.72
CA GLN A 194 -11.40 -15.03 -7.59
C GLN A 194 -12.21 -16.24 -8.04
N THR A 195 -12.12 -16.56 -9.33
CA THR A 195 -12.68 -17.78 -9.90
C THR A 195 -11.63 -18.54 -10.71
N LYS A 196 -11.96 -19.76 -11.10
CA LYS A 196 -11.12 -20.64 -11.90
C LYS A 196 -11.91 -21.11 -13.10
N ALA A 197 -11.33 -21.01 -14.29
CA ALA A 197 -11.85 -21.61 -15.51
C ALA A 197 -10.78 -22.50 -16.13
N GLU A 198 -11.17 -23.68 -16.61
CA GLU A 198 -10.27 -24.66 -17.20
C GLU A 198 -10.66 -24.97 -18.66
N PRO A 199 -10.49 -24.01 -19.60
CA PRO A 199 -10.71 -24.29 -21.02
C PRO A 199 -9.57 -25.14 -21.59
N GLY A 200 -9.79 -26.46 -21.69
CA GLY A 200 -8.86 -27.38 -22.34
C GLY A 200 -7.53 -27.52 -21.59
N PHE A 201 -6.41 -27.11 -22.21
CA PHE A 201 -5.05 -27.24 -21.66
C PHE A 201 -4.59 -26.03 -20.83
N VAL A 202 -5.47 -25.04 -20.64
CA VAL A 202 -5.16 -23.80 -19.93
C VAL A 202 -6.03 -23.70 -18.69
N THR A 203 -5.41 -23.33 -17.57
CA THR A 203 -6.11 -22.87 -16.37
C THR A 203 -6.04 -21.34 -16.33
N LEU A 204 -7.21 -20.71 -16.29
CA LEU A 204 -7.39 -19.28 -16.09
C LEU A 204 -7.85 -19.04 -14.66
N ARG A 205 -7.24 -18.05 -13.99
CA ARG A 205 -7.69 -17.57 -12.68
C ARG A 205 -7.86 -16.06 -12.70
N PRO A 206 -8.99 -15.55 -13.22
CA PRO A 206 -9.31 -14.15 -13.11
C PRO A 206 -9.63 -13.78 -11.66
N SER A 207 -9.20 -12.61 -11.25
CA SER A 207 -9.52 -12.02 -9.95
C SER A 207 -9.84 -10.55 -10.05
N LEU A 208 -10.68 -10.08 -9.13
CA LEU A 208 -11.04 -8.67 -8.93
C LEU A 208 -10.81 -8.32 -7.46
N GLY A 209 -10.39 -7.07 -7.22
CA GLY A 209 -10.13 -6.56 -5.88
C GLY A 209 -10.67 -5.15 -5.74
N LEU A 210 -11.23 -4.86 -4.56
CA LEU A 210 -11.63 -3.53 -4.13
C LEU A 210 -11.14 -3.34 -2.69
N SER A 211 -10.62 -2.16 -2.37
CA SER A 211 -10.17 -1.84 -1.02
C SER A 211 -10.29 -0.35 -0.73
N ILE A 212 -10.49 -0.04 0.54
CA ILE A 212 -10.38 1.28 1.14
C ILE A 212 -9.39 1.11 2.29
N THR A 213 -8.24 1.75 2.23
CA THR A 213 -7.22 1.68 3.29
C THR A 213 -7.02 3.04 3.94
N ASP A 214 -6.59 3.02 5.19
CA ASP A 214 -6.24 4.17 5.99
C ASP A 214 -7.40 5.16 6.16
N PHE A 215 -8.63 4.64 6.20
CA PHE A 215 -9.83 5.42 6.45
C PHE A 215 -9.89 5.85 7.92
N GLY A 216 -10.11 7.14 8.17
CA GLY A 216 -10.15 7.67 9.53
C GLY A 216 -10.52 9.16 9.58
N GLY A 217 -10.61 9.68 10.80
CA GLY A 217 -10.91 11.09 11.05
C GLY A 217 -9.77 12.04 10.67
N ASN A 218 -10.08 13.34 10.60
CA ASN A 218 -9.09 14.38 10.33
C ASN A 218 -8.04 14.45 11.44
N VAL A 219 -6.82 14.81 11.04
CA VAL A 219 -5.66 14.94 11.91
C VAL A 219 -5.36 16.42 12.10
N SER A 220 -5.16 16.82 13.36
CA SER A 220 -4.76 18.18 13.72
C SER A 220 -3.24 18.27 13.73
N VAL A 221 -2.73 18.77 12.62
CA VAL A 221 -1.32 18.67 12.30
C VAL A 221 -0.55 19.94 12.68
N GLN A 222 -1.17 21.11 12.52
CA GLN A 222 -0.74 22.39 13.08
C GLN A 222 -1.59 22.74 14.32
N ARG A 223 -1.32 23.87 15.00
CA ARG A 223 -2.08 24.36 16.18
C ARG A 223 -3.56 24.71 15.87
N GLN A 224 -4.09 24.35 14.70
CA GLN A 224 -5.49 24.46 14.36
C GLN A 224 -6.12 23.04 14.27
N PRO A 225 -7.25 22.80 14.95
CA PRO A 225 -7.95 21.52 14.86
C PRO A 225 -8.44 21.22 13.43
N GLY A 226 -8.11 20.05 12.88
CA GLY A 226 -8.80 19.48 11.71
C GLY A 226 -8.25 19.78 10.31
N ASP A 227 -7.02 20.27 10.17
CA ASP A 227 -6.52 20.79 8.88
C ASP A 227 -6.26 19.75 7.77
N LEU A 228 -6.01 18.47 8.10
CA LEU A 228 -5.65 17.45 7.10
C LEU A 228 -6.44 16.16 7.26
N ALA A 229 -6.98 15.65 6.15
CA ALA A 229 -7.67 14.37 6.11
C ALA A 229 -6.69 13.19 6.31
N ALA A 230 -7.19 12.07 6.85
CA ALA A 230 -6.44 10.82 6.85
C ALA A 230 -6.04 10.43 5.41
N PRO A 231 -4.93 9.67 5.21
CA PRO A 231 -4.45 9.26 3.87
C PRO A 231 -5.29 8.13 3.27
N THR A 232 -6.61 8.29 3.31
CA THR A 232 -7.57 7.32 2.81
C THR A 232 -7.30 7.05 1.35
N THR A 233 -7.06 5.78 1.00
CA THR A 233 -6.85 5.38 -0.38
C THR A 233 -7.89 4.37 -0.81
N ILE A 234 -8.59 4.65 -1.91
CA ILE A 234 -9.51 3.70 -2.55
C ILE A 234 -8.80 3.07 -3.74
N ARG A 235 -8.78 1.73 -3.81
CA ARG A 235 -8.15 0.99 -4.91
C ARG A 235 -9.12 -0.05 -5.45
N SER A 236 -9.21 -0.16 -6.77
CA SER A 236 -9.91 -1.22 -7.48
C SER A 236 -9.04 -1.73 -8.63
N GLY A 237 -9.24 -2.98 -9.02
CA GLY A 237 -8.46 -3.57 -10.11
C GLY A 237 -8.73 -5.06 -10.28
N GLY A 238 -8.09 -5.64 -11.30
CA GLY A 238 -8.20 -7.06 -11.60
C GLY A 238 -6.87 -7.65 -12.04
N THR A 239 -6.74 -8.98 -11.93
CA THR A 239 -5.61 -9.72 -12.49
C THR A 239 -6.11 -10.97 -13.19
N LEU A 240 -5.31 -11.49 -14.12
CA LEU A 240 -5.57 -12.76 -14.79
C LEU A 240 -4.29 -13.60 -14.73
N GLN A 241 -4.35 -14.70 -13.98
CA GLN A 241 -3.28 -15.71 -14.03
C GLN A 241 -3.63 -16.75 -15.10
N ILE A 242 -2.67 -17.03 -15.98
CA ILE A 242 -2.77 -18.04 -17.03
C ILE A 242 -1.73 -19.11 -16.74
N THR A 243 -2.13 -20.37 -16.70
CA THR A 243 -1.22 -21.51 -16.55
C THR A 243 -1.51 -22.50 -17.66
N SER A 244 -0.53 -22.77 -18.51
CA SER A 244 -0.61 -23.79 -19.56
C SER A 244 0.16 -25.01 -19.11
N GLN A 245 -0.46 -26.19 -19.14
CA GLN A 245 0.25 -27.45 -18.96
C GLN A 245 0.57 -28.03 -20.33
N SER A 246 1.81 -27.89 -20.76
CA SER A 246 2.34 -28.66 -21.90
C SER A 246 2.51 -30.10 -21.46
N ARG A 247 1.70 -31.03 -21.99
CA ARG A 247 2.06 -32.45 -21.98
C ARG A 247 3.13 -32.67 -23.04
N GLN A 248 4.38 -32.38 -22.72
CA GLN A 248 5.49 -32.98 -23.46
C GLN A 248 5.73 -34.38 -22.88
N PHE A 249 5.58 -35.34 -23.79
CA PHE A 249 5.79 -36.78 -23.61
C PHE A 249 7.23 -37.10 -23.24
#